data_AF-A0A502Y514-F1
#
_entry.id   AF-A0A502Y514-F1
#
_cell.length_a   1.000
_cell.length_b   1.000
_cell.length_c   1.000
_cell.angle_alpha   90.00
_cell.angle_beta   90.00
_cell.angle_gamma   90.00
#
_symmetry.space_group_name_H-M   'P 1'
#
loop_
_entity.id
_entity.type
_entity.pdbx_description
1 polymer ?
#
loop_
_entity_poly.entity_id
_entity_poly.type
_entity_poly.pdbx_seq_one_letter_code
_entity_poly.pdbx_strand_id
1 'polypeptide(L)' 'MKHLEKARPFVPTEFHVCTVADGNGALGLLSIHTTEGLLDIALDQQAAEAIVGAVNEIRSKLRSNR' A
#
# COMPACT_ATOMS: atom_id res chain seq x y z
N MET A 1 -33.46 4.23 -14.32
CA MET A 1 -32.18 3.49 -14.17
C MET A 1 -31.48 4.04 -12.95
N LYS A 2 -31.19 3.21 -11.93
CA LYS A 2 -30.47 3.65 -10.72
C LYS A 2 -29.03 3.93 -11.13
N HIS A 3 -28.56 5.16 -10.92
CA HIS A 3 -27.17 5.52 -11.09
C HIS A 3 -26.37 4.74 -10.04
N LEU A 4 -25.67 3.67 -10.45
CA LEU A 4 -24.65 3.06 -9.60
C LEU A 4 -23.59 4.13 -9.38
N GLU A 5 -23.55 4.71 -8.19
CA GLU A 5 -22.38 5.48 -7.76
C GLU A 5 -21.19 4.54 -7.89
N LYS A 6 -20.37 4.75 -8.92
CA LYS A 6 -19.10 4.03 -9.06
C LYS A 6 -18.32 4.33 -7.78
N ALA A 7 -17.89 3.29 -7.08
CA ALA A 7 -16.98 3.43 -5.95
C ALA A 7 -15.82 4.34 -6.40
N ARG A 8 -15.52 5.36 -5.58
CA ARG A 8 -14.43 6.27 -5.88
C ARG A 8 -13.16 5.42 -6.01
N PRO A 9 -12.30 5.66 -7.01
CA PRO A 9 -11.09 4.87 -7.14
C PRO A 9 -10.30 4.98 -5.84
N PHE A 10 -9.86 3.83 -5.32
CA PHE A 10 -8.97 3.77 -4.17
C PHE A 10 -7.63 4.40 -4.58
N VAL A 11 -7.41 5.64 -4.18
CA VAL A 11 -6.21 6.40 -4.52
C VAL A 11 -5.52 6.90 -3.26
N PRO A 12 -4.18 6.74 -3.16
CA PRO A 12 -3.41 7.37 -2.09
C PRO A 12 -3.47 8.89 -2.19
N THR A 13 -3.72 9.54 -1.06
CA THR A 13 -3.66 10.99 -0.89
C THR A 13 -2.41 11.42 -0.14
N GLU A 14 -1.91 10.60 0.78
CA GLU A 14 -0.72 10.89 1.59
C GLU A 14 0.00 9.61 2.01
N PHE A 15 1.31 9.70 2.22
CA PHE A 15 2.16 8.61 2.71
C PHE A 15 2.98 9.09 3.89
N HIS A 16 2.92 8.36 5.01
CA HIS A 16 3.71 8.62 6.21
C HIS A 16 4.52 7.39 6.59
N VAL A 17 5.77 7.59 7.01
CA VAL A 17 6.61 6.53 7.55
C VAL A 17 6.95 6.89 8.99
N CYS A 18 6.64 6.00 9.92
CA CYS A 18 6.97 6.17 11.33
C CYS A 18 7.52 4.87 11.92
N THR A 19 7.94 4.93 13.17
CA THR A 19 8.41 3.77 13.92
C THR A 19 7.60 3.69 15.19
N VAL A 20 7.07 2.50 15.47
CA VAL A 20 6.23 2.22 16.64
C VAL A 20 6.98 1.22 17.51
N ALA A 21 6.96 1.43 18.83
CA ALA A 21 7.51 0.46 19.76
C ALA A 21 6.47 -0.65 20.00
N ASP A 22 6.87 -1.91 19.84
CA ASP A 22 6.10 -3.09 20.23
C ASP A 22 6.85 -3.90 21.30
N GLY A 23 6.24 -4.99 21.78
CA GLY A 23 6.85 -5.85 22.80
C GLY A 23 8.10 -6.62 22.34
N ASN A 24 8.39 -6.65 21.04
CA ASN A 24 9.51 -7.34 20.40
C ASN A 24 10.58 -6.36 19.84
N GLY A 25 10.34 -5.05 19.85
CA GLY A 25 11.29 -4.04 19.38
C GLY A 25 10.61 -2.86 18.67
N ALA A 26 11.39 -2.14 17.87
CA ALA A 26 10.88 -1.04 17.06
C ALA A 26 10.39 -1.58 15.70
N LEU A 27 9.11 -1.38 15.38
CA LEU A 27 8.48 -1.77 14.12
C LEU A 27 8.30 -0.54 13.22
N GLY A 28 8.78 -0.60 11.99
CA GLY A 28 8.47 0.44 11.00
C GLY A 28 7.02 0.34 10.55
N LEU A 29 6.36 1.47 10.32
CA LEU A 29 4.98 1.53 9.82
C LEU A 29 4.93 2.46 8.61
N LEU A 30 4.30 2.02 7.54
CA LEU A 30 3.89 2.83 6.41
C LEU A 30 2.39 3.04 6.48
N SER A 31 1.98 4.29 6.72
CA SER A 31 0.59 4.72 6.75
C SER A 31 0.25 5.40 5.43
N ILE A 32 -0.79 4.93 4.77
CA ILE A 32 -1.27 5.46 3.49
C ILE A 32 -2.68 5.99 3.70
N HIS A 33 -2.83 7.31 3.61
CA HIS A 33 -4.16 7.91 3.56
C HIS A 33 -4.71 7.71 2.17
N THR A 34 -5.94 7.24 2.08
CA THR A 34 -6.63 7.01 0.81
C THR A 34 -8.00 7.67 0.81
N THR A 35 -8.60 7.74 -0.37
CA THR A 35 -10.00 8.17 -0.54
C THR A 35 -11.01 7.34 0.24
N GLU A 36 -10.65 6.14 0.69
CA GLU A 36 -11.52 5.23 1.45
C GLU A 36 -11.11 5.11 2.93
N GLY A 37 -10.04 5.77 3.36
CA GLY A 37 -9.56 5.76 4.74
C GLY A 37 -8.06 5.48 4.88
N LEU A 38 -7.65 5.08 6.09
CA LEU A 38 -6.26 4.82 6.44
C LEU A 38 -5.91 3.34 6.18
N LEU A 39 -4.82 3.10 5.45
CA LEU A 39 -4.20 1.79 5.30
C LEU A 39 -2.84 1.82 6.00
N ASP A 40 -2.68 0.97 7.02
CA ASP A 40 -1.41 0.82 7.73
C ASP A 40 -0.73 -0.49 7.37
N ILE A 41 0.57 -0.40 7.07
CA ILE A 41 1.40 -1.53 6.67
C ILE A 41 2.60 -1.61 7.62
N ALA A 42 2.72 -2.71 8.35
CA ALA A 42 3.92 -3.03 9.13
C ALA A 42 5.10 -3.30 8.18
N LEU A 43 6.25 -2.70 8.44
CA LEU A 43 7.46 -2.83 7.64
C LEU A 43 8.37 -3.91 8.20
N ASP A 44 7.89 -5.15 8.15
CA ASP A 44 8.68 -6.34 8.47
C ASP A 44 9.26 -7.01 7.21
N GLN A 45 9.98 -8.11 7.41
CA GLN A 45 10.58 -8.86 6.30
C GLN A 45 9.53 -9.34 5.29
N GLN A 46 8.37 -9.81 5.76
CA GLN A 46 7.31 -10.33 4.90
C GLN A 46 6.72 -9.22 4.02
N ALA A 47 6.49 -8.05 4.60
CA ALA A 47 6.03 -6.88 3.87
C ALA A 47 7.05 -6.43 2.81
N ALA A 48 8.35 -6.43 3.14
CA ALA A 48 9.41 -6.09 2.20
C ALA A 48 9.43 -7.04 0.98
N GLU A 49 9.34 -8.35 1.21
CA GLU A 49 9.28 -9.36 0.14
C GLU A 49 8.05 -9.17 -0.75
N ALA A 50 6.88 -8.92 -0.14
CA ALA A 50 5.63 -8.69 -0.87
C ALA A 50 5.70 -7.44 -1.77
N ILE A 51 6.25 -6.33 -1.26
CA ILE A 51 6.41 -5.08 -2.02
C ILE A 51 7.35 -5.29 -3.22
N VAL A 52 8.48 -5.97 -3.01
CA VAL A 52 9.42 -6.29 -4.10
C VAL A 52 8.75 -7.15 -5.18
N GLY A 53 7.97 -8.16 -4.77
CA GLY A 53 7.17 -8.98 -5.67
C GLY A 53 6.20 -8.14 -6.52
N ALA A 54 5.41 -7.29 -5.87
CA ALA A 54 4.44 -6.41 -6.54
C ALA A 54 5.11 -5.47 -7.55
N VAL A 55 6.23 -4.84 -7.18
CA VAL A 55 7.00 -3.96 -8.07
C VAL A 55 7.52 -4.72 -9.29
N ASN A 56 8.04 -5.93 -9.10
CA ASN A 56 8.52 -6.76 -10.20
C ASN A 56 7.39 -7.17 -11.14
N GLU A 57 6.21 -7.51 -10.62
CA GLU A 57 5.04 -7.83 -11.43
C GLU A 57 4.57 -6.62 -12.25
N ILE A 58 4.47 -5.43 -11.64
CA ILE A 58 4.12 -4.19 -12.33
C ILE A 58 5.12 -3.91 -13.45
N ARG A 59 6.43 -4.00 -13.18
CA ARG A 59 7.48 -3.82 -14.18
C ARG A 59 7.35 -4.81 -15.34
N SER A 60 7.03 -6.07 -15.05
CA SER A 60 6.79 -7.10 -16.07
C SER A 60 5.62 -6.73 -16.98
N LYS A 61 4.47 -6.33 -16.39
CA LYS A 61 3.28 -5.90 -17.14
C LYS A 61 3.54 -4.66 -17.98
N LEU A 62 4.25 -3.67 -17.45
CA LEU A 62 4.62 -2.45 -18.18
C LEU A 62 5.56 -2.72 -19.36
N ARG A 63 6.46 -3.71 -19.23
CA ARG A 63 7.31 -4.16 -20.35
C ARG A 63 6.54 -4.96 -21.39
N SER A 64 5.56 -5.76 -20.97
CA SER A 64 4.71 -6.56 -21.88
C SER A 64 3.72 -5.72 -22.69
N ASN A 65 3.37 -4.51 -22.22
CA ASN A 65 2.48 -3.58 -22.91
C ASN A 65 3.20 -2.60 -23.85
N ARG A 66 4.50 -2.81 -24.12
CA ARG A 66 5.33 -1.96 -24.96
C ARG A 66 5.79 -2.72 -26.19
#